data_AF-A0A8C7SEW8-F1
#
_entry.id   AF-A0A8C7SEW8-F1
#
_cell.length_a   1.000
_cell.length_b   1.000
_cell.length_c   1.000
_cell.angle_alpha   90.00
_cell.angle_beta   90.00
_cell.angle_gamma   90.00
#
_symmetry.space_group_name_H-M   'P 1'
#
loop_
_entity.id
_entity.type
_entity.pdbx_description
1 polymer ?
#
loop_
_entity_poly.entity_id
_entity_poly.type
_entity_poly.pdbx_seq_one_letter_code
_entity_poly.pdbx_strand_id
1 'polypeptide(L)'
;MLSLKHVIEECQYGRVVASNPLIGQYTTSAIQDLLTSLFGIASPSSKRELIRLILRILNLEGGRKDQLQSRASPSSPMKPTDMAKEGTEMTEETEHMIEKNGAKETETVVSAGDAKEMRAVILSGFGGLNKLRVTKKAMPEPQEGEVKIRVKACGLNFLDLMVRQGNIDSPPKTPLVPGFECSGIVEAMGENTKGFEIGDRVMAFVNYNAWAEVVCTPLDYVYNMPDDMTFPEAAAFSMNFVAAYMMLFEVANLREGMSVLVHSAGGGVGQAVAQLCSTIPSVTVFGMASSFKHEAIKDSVTHLFDRNIDYVQEVKKISPEGVDIVLDCLSGENTGKGLGLLRPLGTYILYGSSNMVTGETKSFFSLAKSWWQVEKVNPIKLYEENKVIAGFSLLNLLFKQGRCGQVKTVVEKLFSLYNQKKIKPVVDSLWALEEVKEAMQRIHDRGNIGKLILDVEKSPTPLMASDSTETSEAGEEEEEHEGDNDNKERMPFIQ
;
A
#
# COMPACT_ATOMS: atom_id res chain seq x y z
N MET A 1 2.99 -11.91 23.09
CA MET A 1 1.62 -11.39 22.91
C MET A 1 0.71 -11.55 24.14
N LEU A 2 0.83 -12.59 24.99
CA LEU A 2 0.09 -12.63 26.27
C LEU A 2 0.58 -11.61 27.31
N SER A 3 1.89 -11.33 27.39
CA SER A 3 2.43 -10.56 28.53
C SER A 3 2.04 -9.08 28.55
N LEU A 4 1.95 -8.39 27.41
CA LEU A 4 1.68 -6.94 27.41
C LEU A 4 0.23 -6.62 27.81
N LYS A 5 -0.73 -7.45 27.39
CA LYS A 5 -2.13 -7.29 27.78
C LYS A 5 -2.33 -7.66 29.25
N HIS A 6 -1.66 -8.69 29.74
CA HIS A 6 -1.66 -9.07 31.16
C HIS A 6 -1.05 -7.97 32.05
N VAL A 7 0.06 -7.37 31.63
CA VAL A 7 0.72 -6.28 32.37
C VAL A 7 -0.17 -5.04 32.41
N ILE A 8 -0.89 -4.73 31.33
CA ILE A 8 -1.83 -3.59 31.29
C ILE A 8 -3.10 -3.88 32.12
N GLU A 9 -3.62 -5.11 32.07
CA GLU A 9 -4.77 -5.55 32.88
C GLU A 9 -4.44 -5.56 34.39
N GLU A 10 -3.23 -5.99 34.78
CA GLU A 10 -2.76 -5.88 36.18
C GLU A 10 -2.55 -4.44 36.64
N CYS A 11 -2.14 -3.53 35.75
CA CYS A 11 -2.07 -2.10 36.06
C CYS A 11 -3.45 -1.43 36.18
N GLN A 12 -4.48 -1.92 35.47
CA GLN A 12 -5.85 -1.42 35.61
C GLN A 12 -6.53 -1.88 36.91
N TYR A 13 -6.19 -3.05 37.43
CA TYR A 13 -6.62 -3.52 38.75
C TYR A 13 -5.65 -3.07 39.85
N GLY A 14 -5.51 -1.76 40.01
CA GLY A 14 -4.73 -1.13 41.07
C GLY A 14 -5.27 -1.40 42.48
N ARG A 15 -5.05 -2.61 43.00
CA ARG A 15 -5.06 -2.97 44.44
C ARG A 15 -4.09 -4.12 44.76
N VAL A 16 -2.90 -4.22 44.14
CA VAL A 16 -1.85 -5.15 44.64
C VAL A 16 -0.42 -4.58 44.65
N VAL A 17 -0.14 -3.43 44.03
CA VAL A 17 1.23 -2.87 43.99
C VAL A 17 1.58 -2.04 45.23
N ALA A 18 1.21 -2.50 46.43
CA ALA A 18 1.52 -1.84 47.69
C ALA A 18 2.26 -2.73 48.71
N SER A 19 2.73 -3.93 48.35
CA SER A 19 3.30 -4.83 49.36
C SER A 19 4.45 -5.75 48.95
N ASN A 20 5.05 -5.63 47.74
CA ASN A 20 6.22 -6.47 47.42
C ASN A 20 7.28 -5.77 46.52
N PRO A 21 8.45 -5.37 47.06
CA PRO A 21 9.49 -4.65 46.31
C PRO A 21 10.16 -5.48 45.20
N LEU A 22 10.03 -6.81 45.24
CA LEU A 22 10.63 -7.71 44.25
C LEU A 22 9.92 -7.68 42.88
N ILE A 23 8.62 -7.34 42.84
CA ILE A 23 7.82 -7.34 41.59
C ILE A 23 8.09 -6.07 40.73
N GLY A 24 8.52 -4.97 41.35
CA GLY A 24 8.80 -3.71 40.66
C GLY A 24 10.05 -3.70 39.77
N GLN A 25 11.03 -4.58 40.05
CA GLN A 25 12.26 -4.65 39.26
C GLN A 25 12.10 -5.49 37.97
N TYR A 26 11.31 -6.57 38.01
CA TYR A 26 11.09 -7.44 36.84
C TYR A 26 10.22 -6.78 35.75
N THR A 27 9.29 -5.90 36.14
CA THR A 27 8.39 -5.21 35.20
C THR A 27 9.10 -4.13 34.38
N THR A 28 10.14 -3.49 34.93
CA THR A 28 10.85 -2.37 34.26
C THR A 28 11.80 -2.87 33.16
N SER A 29 12.51 -3.98 33.40
CA SER A 29 13.40 -4.60 32.39
C SER A 29 12.61 -5.20 31.23
N ALA A 30 11.51 -5.91 31.51
CA ALA A 30 10.68 -6.53 30.46
C ALA A 30 10.07 -5.49 29.50
N ILE A 31 9.65 -4.34 30.02
CA ILE A 31 9.15 -3.23 29.20
C ILE A 31 10.28 -2.62 28.35
N GLN A 32 11.49 -2.45 28.91
CA GLN A 32 12.64 -1.92 28.17
C GLN A 32 13.12 -2.85 27.06
N ASP A 33 13.12 -4.16 27.29
CA ASP A 33 13.51 -5.15 26.29
C ASP A 33 12.47 -5.24 25.17
N LEU A 34 11.19 -5.16 25.52
CA LEU A 34 10.09 -5.11 24.55
C LEU A 34 10.16 -3.83 23.68
N LEU A 35 10.47 -2.68 24.27
CA LEU A 35 10.63 -1.42 23.52
C LEU A 35 11.86 -1.45 22.60
N THR A 36 12.93 -2.15 23.00
CA THR A 36 14.12 -2.33 22.16
C THR A 36 13.81 -3.25 20.97
N SER A 37 13.08 -4.34 21.22
CA SER A 37 12.67 -5.31 20.20
C SER A 37 11.63 -4.76 19.21
N LEU A 38 10.68 -3.94 19.68
CA LEU A 38 9.59 -3.43 18.85
C LEU A 38 9.94 -2.13 18.10
N PHE A 39 10.82 -1.29 18.67
CA PHE A 39 11.08 0.05 18.13
C PHE A 39 12.56 0.30 17.78
N GLY A 40 13.47 -0.65 18.04
CA GLY A 40 14.89 -0.51 17.68
C GLY A 40 15.64 0.61 18.43
N ILE A 41 15.05 1.14 19.51
CA ILE A 41 15.60 2.29 20.24
C ILE A 41 16.64 1.78 21.24
N ALA A 42 17.92 2.06 21.00
CA ALA A 42 19.01 1.63 21.90
C ALA A 42 19.21 2.59 23.10
N SER A 43 18.95 3.89 22.91
CA SER A 43 19.27 4.92 23.91
C SER A 43 18.32 4.90 25.12
N PRO A 44 18.84 4.85 26.36
CA PRO A 44 18.03 4.91 27.58
C PRO A 44 17.19 6.19 27.73
N SER A 45 17.63 7.33 27.17
CA SER A 45 16.90 8.60 27.25
C SER A 45 15.66 8.58 26.37
N SER A 46 15.80 8.12 25.12
CA SER A 46 14.70 7.99 24.16
C SER A 46 13.64 6.97 24.61
N LYS A 47 14.05 5.89 25.29
CA LYS A 47 13.12 4.92 25.91
C LYS A 47 12.25 5.57 26.99
N ARG A 48 12.82 6.43 27.84
CA ARG A 48 12.06 7.13 28.91
C ARG A 48 11.06 8.12 28.33
N GLU A 49 11.42 8.79 27.25
CA GLU A 49 10.56 9.77 26.58
C GLU A 49 9.35 9.09 25.92
N LEU A 50 9.58 7.94 25.27
CA LEU A 50 8.52 7.11 24.70
C LEU A 50 7.59 6.54 25.79
N ILE A 51 8.13 6.10 26.93
CA ILE A 51 7.33 5.66 28.08
C ILE A 51 6.46 6.81 28.62
N ARG A 52 7.02 8.02 28.77
CA ARG A 52 6.23 9.20 29.20
C ARG A 52 5.13 9.53 28.19
N LEU A 53 5.42 9.44 26.89
CA LEU A 53 4.43 9.66 25.84
C LEU A 53 3.29 8.62 25.93
N ILE A 54 3.62 7.34 26.14
CA ILE A 54 2.64 6.26 26.33
C ILE A 54 1.80 6.51 27.59
N LEU A 55 2.42 6.89 28.71
CA LEU A 55 1.70 7.18 29.97
C LEU A 55 0.78 8.42 29.87
N ARG A 56 1.17 9.43 29.08
CA ARG A 56 0.31 10.57 28.75
C ARG A 56 -0.86 10.19 27.85
N ILE A 57 -0.62 9.36 26.83
CA ILE A 57 -1.68 8.82 25.96
C ILE A 57 -2.68 8.00 26.77
N LEU A 58 -2.23 7.30 27.81
CA LEU A 58 -3.07 6.49 28.69
C LEU A 58 -3.72 7.28 29.85
N ASN A 59 -3.52 8.60 29.93
CA ASN A 59 -4.08 9.47 30.99
C ASN A 59 -3.72 9.03 32.43
N LEU A 60 -2.53 8.44 32.63
CA LEU A 60 -2.05 7.93 33.92
C LEU A 60 -1.15 8.93 34.69
N GLU A 61 -0.85 10.10 34.13
CA GLU A 61 -0.13 11.17 34.85
C GLU A 61 -1.10 11.99 35.72
N GLY A 62 -1.48 11.43 36.87
CA GLY A 62 -2.30 12.15 37.85
C GLY A 62 -2.28 11.48 39.22
N GLY A 63 -1.31 11.80 40.08
CA GLY A 63 -1.38 11.42 41.48
C GLY A 63 -0.06 11.40 42.25
N ARG A 64 0.38 12.57 42.73
CA ARG A 64 1.03 12.85 44.03
C ARG A 64 1.97 14.05 43.91
N LYS A 65 1.41 15.22 44.18
CA LYS A 65 2.13 16.30 44.87
C LYS A 65 1.67 16.27 46.34
N ASP A 66 2.64 16.59 47.19
CA ASP A 66 2.53 17.03 48.59
C ASP A 66 2.72 16.01 49.73
N GLN A 67 3.62 16.45 50.63
CA GLN A 67 3.92 16.06 52.01
C GLN A 67 4.84 14.85 52.27
N LEU A 68 6.14 15.12 52.50
CA LEU A 68 6.70 15.19 53.86
C LEU A 68 8.18 15.61 53.84
N GLN A 69 8.45 16.76 54.49
CA GLN A 69 9.76 17.25 54.89
C GLN A 69 10.26 16.53 56.16
N SER A 70 11.58 16.66 56.39
CA SER A 70 12.37 16.33 57.60
C SER A 70 12.77 14.85 57.70
N ARG A 71 14.01 14.44 57.95
CA ARG A 71 15.13 14.94 58.78
C ARG A 71 16.42 14.27 58.27
N ALA A 72 17.50 15.00 58.00
CA ALA A 72 18.69 15.16 58.86
C ALA A 72 19.95 14.45 58.30
N SER A 73 20.92 15.25 57.87
CA SER A 73 22.37 14.94 57.85
C SER A 73 22.94 15.27 59.26
N PRO A 74 24.16 14.86 59.70
CA PRO A 74 25.43 15.08 58.97
C PRO A 74 26.55 14.02 59.17
N SER A 75 27.55 13.99 58.27
CA SER A 75 29.00 14.09 58.60
C SER A 75 29.93 13.57 57.47
N SER A 76 30.66 14.52 56.88
CA SER A 76 32.11 14.61 56.56
C SER A 76 32.94 13.48 55.91
N PRO A 77 34.09 13.84 55.29
CA PRO A 77 34.54 13.29 54.01
C PRO A 77 35.74 12.34 54.12
N MET A 78 35.92 11.47 53.12
CA MET A 78 37.18 10.79 52.85
C MET A 78 37.29 10.39 51.36
N LYS A 79 38.37 10.83 50.72
CA LYS A 79 39.09 10.20 49.59
C LYS A 79 40.41 9.65 50.16
N PRO A 80 41.27 8.89 49.42
CA PRO A 80 41.12 8.19 48.13
C PRO A 80 41.53 6.69 48.22
N THR A 81 41.32 5.89 47.17
CA THR A 81 42.36 5.06 46.48
C THR A 81 41.78 4.14 45.38
N ASP A 82 42.41 4.23 44.21
CA ASP A 82 42.84 3.20 43.25
C ASP A 82 41.96 1.98 42.92
N MET A 83 41.57 1.87 41.64
CA MET A 83 42.14 0.89 40.72
C MET A 83 41.80 1.26 39.27
N ALA A 84 42.81 1.77 38.56
CA ALA A 84 42.88 1.76 37.10
C ALA A 84 44.34 1.45 36.72
N LYS A 85 44.47 0.59 35.70
CA LYS A 85 45.65 0.28 34.87
C LYS A 85 46.58 -0.85 35.37
N GLU A 86 46.60 -1.91 34.57
CA GLU A 86 47.77 -2.47 33.88
C GLU A 86 47.24 -3.06 32.56
N GLY A 87 47.86 -2.94 31.40
CA GLY A 87 49.20 -2.47 31.08
C GLY A 87 49.24 -1.77 29.72
N THR A 88 50.22 -0.89 29.61
CA THR A 88 50.75 -0.34 28.37
C THR A 88 52.18 -0.82 28.32
N GLU A 89 52.53 -1.61 27.33
CA GLU A 89 53.91 -1.70 26.86
C GLU A 89 53.94 -1.23 25.42
N MET A 90 54.72 -0.17 25.24
CA MET A 90 55.48 0.20 24.06
C MET A 90 54.72 0.61 22.80
N THR A 91 54.47 1.91 22.77
CA THR A 91 54.52 2.77 21.59
C THR A 91 55.90 2.77 20.92
N GLU A 92 55.88 3.06 19.62
CA GLU A 92 56.99 3.51 18.75
C GLU A 92 57.89 2.44 18.14
N GLU A 93 57.46 1.94 16.97
CA GLU A 93 58.30 1.87 15.77
C GLU A 93 57.38 1.83 14.54
N THR A 94 56.86 3.01 14.21
CA THR A 94 56.32 3.32 12.87
C THR A 94 57.51 3.68 11.98
N GLU A 95 57.43 3.36 10.68
CA GLU A 95 58.31 3.85 9.60
C GLU A 95 59.62 3.09 9.34
N HIS A 96 59.52 1.83 8.89
CA HIS A 96 60.37 1.32 7.81
C HIS A 96 59.85 -0.03 7.30
N MET A 97 59.17 -0.02 6.15
CA MET A 97 59.14 -1.07 5.09
C MET A 97 58.03 -0.73 4.08
N ILE A 98 58.13 0.43 3.45
CA ILE A 98 57.64 0.61 2.08
C ILE A 98 58.82 0.18 1.20
N GLU A 99 58.83 -1.08 0.76
CA GLU A 99 59.33 -1.50 -0.55
C GLU A 99 59.26 -3.04 -0.68
N LYS A 100 58.76 -3.48 -1.84
CA LYS A 100 58.70 -4.87 -2.33
C LYS A 100 57.74 -5.83 -1.63
N ASN A 101 56.51 -5.82 -2.14
CA ASN A 101 56.00 -6.97 -2.90
C ASN A 101 54.83 -6.52 -3.77
N GLY A 102 55.16 -5.98 -4.95
CA GLY A 102 54.23 -5.77 -6.03
C GLY A 102 54.13 -7.03 -6.87
N ALA A 103 52.99 -7.71 -6.80
CA ALA A 103 52.51 -8.60 -7.85
C ALA A 103 50.99 -8.41 -7.94
N LYS A 104 50.59 -7.88 -9.09
CA LYS A 104 49.25 -7.49 -9.52
C LYS A 104 48.24 -8.64 -9.35
N GLU A 105 47.19 -8.39 -8.56
CA GLU A 105 45.83 -8.76 -8.98
C GLU A 105 45.09 -7.45 -9.24
N THR A 106 45.11 -7.07 -10.51
CA THR A 106 44.36 -5.93 -11.00
C THR A 106 42.93 -6.43 -11.09
N GLU A 107 42.09 -6.10 -10.10
CA GLU A 107 40.65 -6.08 -10.33
C GLU A 107 40.44 -5.24 -11.57
N THR A 108 40.07 -5.91 -12.65
CA THR A 108 39.67 -5.28 -13.88
C THR A 108 38.36 -4.60 -13.56
N VAL A 109 38.46 -3.33 -13.17
CA VAL A 109 37.40 -2.35 -13.36
C VAL A 109 37.13 -2.40 -14.85
N VAL A 110 36.15 -3.21 -15.24
CA VAL A 110 35.60 -3.17 -16.58
C VAL A 110 35.09 -1.75 -16.70
N SER A 111 35.79 -0.98 -17.53
CA SER A 111 35.34 0.32 -18.00
C SER A 111 33.85 0.21 -18.28
N ALA A 112 33.04 1.02 -17.57
CA ALA A 112 31.64 1.24 -17.89
C ALA A 112 31.58 1.92 -19.26
N GLY A 113 31.79 1.14 -20.32
CA GLY A 113 31.59 1.57 -21.69
C GLY A 113 30.10 1.78 -21.90
N ASP A 114 29.70 3.02 -22.13
CA ASP A 114 28.42 3.45 -22.70
C ASP A 114 27.20 2.59 -22.34
N ALA A 115 26.97 2.35 -21.03
CA ALA A 115 25.74 1.71 -20.59
C ALA A 115 24.57 2.60 -21.00
N LYS A 116 23.77 2.14 -21.97
CA LYS A 116 22.60 2.88 -22.45
C LYS A 116 21.69 3.18 -21.26
N GLU A 117 21.29 4.43 -21.13
CA GLU A 117 20.36 4.86 -20.09
C GLU A 117 18.91 4.75 -20.59
N MET A 118 17.98 4.59 -19.65
CA MET A 118 16.54 4.62 -19.86
C MET A 118 15.87 5.55 -18.85
N ARG A 119 14.69 6.08 -19.17
CA ARG A 119 13.84 6.75 -18.17
C ARG A 119 13.18 5.74 -17.25
N ALA A 120 13.12 6.08 -15.96
CA ALA A 120 12.37 5.33 -14.96
C ALA A 120 11.84 6.27 -13.87
N VAL A 121 10.69 5.92 -13.29
CA VAL A 121 10.17 6.57 -12.08
C VAL A 121 10.91 6.01 -10.87
N ILE A 122 11.64 6.86 -10.16
CA ILE A 122 12.34 6.51 -8.92
C ILE A 122 11.55 6.98 -7.71
N LEU A 123 11.30 6.05 -6.79
CA LEU A 123 10.94 6.33 -5.42
C LEU A 123 12.22 6.55 -4.61
N SER A 124 12.55 7.81 -4.34
CA SER A 124 13.78 8.22 -3.62
C SER A 124 13.79 7.83 -2.14
N GLY A 125 12.62 7.68 -1.54
CA GLY A 125 12.40 7.32 -0.13
C GLY A 125 10.92 7.22 0.17
N PHE A 126 10.53 6.60 1.28
CA PHE A 126 9.12 6.52 1.65
C PHE A 126 8.56 7.89 2.05
N GLY A 127 7.30 8.16 1.70
CA GLY A 127 6.65 9.43 2.03
C GLY A 127 5.60 9.86 1.01
N GLY A 128 5.45 11.19 0.84
CA GLY A 128 4.50 11.88 -0.04
C GLY A 128 4.75 11.68 -1.55
N LEU A 129 3.92 12.30 -2.40
CA LEU A 129 4.09 12.25 -3.87
C LEU A 129 5.41 12.88 -4.33
N ASN A 130 5.95 13.82 -3.55
CA ASN A 130 7.23 14.47 -3.79
C ASN A 130 8.45 13.52 -3.80
N LYS A 131 8.27 12.27 -3.35
CA LYS A 131 9.30 11.23 -3.37
C LYS A 131 9.49 10.55 -4.73
N LEU A 132 8.56 10.74 -5.66
CA LEU A 132 8.60 10.20 -7.02
C LEU A 132 9.23 11.21 -7.97
N ARG A 133 10.20 10.76 -8.78
CA ARG A 133 10.79 11.55 -9.87
C ARG A 133 11.14 10.64 -11.04
N VAL A 134 10.96 11.14 -12.26
CA VAL A 134 11.53 10.50 -13.45
C VAL A 134 13.02 10.82 -13.51
N THR A 135 13.86 9.81 -13.61
CA THR A 135 15.31 9.96 -13.80
C THR A 135 15.80 9.02 -14.88
N LYS A 136 17.03 9.27 -15.36
CA LYS A 136 17.76 8.28 -16.14
C LYS A 136 18.36 7.21 -15.24
N LYS A 137 18.40 5.98 -15.72
CA LYS A 137 18.98 4.81 -15.05
C LYS A 137 19.62 3.92 -16.11
N ALA A 138 20.71 3.23 -15.76
CA ALA A 138 21.27 2.19 -16.64
C ALA A 138 20.19 1.17 -17.03
N MET A 139 20.12 0.84 -18.31
CA MET A 139 19.22 -0.16 -18.85
C MET A 139 19.65 -1.56 -18.35
N PRO A 140 18.72 -2.38 -17.86
CA PRO A 140 19.04 -3.74 -17.44
C PRO A 140 19.28 -4.63 -18.67
N GLU A 141 20.11 -5.66 -18.50
CA GLU A 141 20.27 -6.74 -19.47
C GLU A 141 19.69 -8.05 -18.89
N PRO A 142 19.08 -8.91 -19.71
CA PRO A 142 18.41 -10.12 -19.21
C PRO A 142 19.44 -11.18 -18.82
N GLN A 143 19.24 -11.82 -17.67
CA GLN A 143 20.03 -13.01 -17.30
C GLN A 143 19.46 -14.29 -17.93
N GLU A 144 20.18 -15.40 -17.83
CA GLU A 144 19.66 -16.72 -18.21
C GLU A 144 18.28 -16.98 -17.56
N GLY A 145 17.28 -17.35 -18.36
CA GLY A 145 15.91 -17.55 -17.91
C GLY A 145 15.05 -16.28 -17.87
N GLU A 146 15.60 -15.12 -18.24
CA GLU A 146 14.88 -13.85 -18.28
C GLU A 146 14.68 -13.31 -19.70
N VAL A 147 13.72 -12.40 -19.81
CA VAL A 147 13.47 -11.60 -21.01
C VAL A 147 13.58 -10.11 -20.69
N LYS A 148 14.12 -9.35 -21.63
CA LYS A 148 14.14 -7.88 -21.64
C LYS A 148 12.96 -7.38 -22.46
N ILE A 149 12.09 -6.61 -21.82
CA ILE A 149 10.87 -6.07 -22.41
C ILE A 149 11.03 -4.56 -22.58
N ARG A 150 10.84 -4.07 -23.81
CA ARG A 150 10.61 -2.66 -24.11
C ARG A 150 9.18 -2.30 -23.71
N VAL A 151 9.05 -1.66 -22.57
CA VAL A 151 7.75 -1.38 -21.96
C VAL A 151 7.01 -0.31 -22.76
N LYS A 152 5.73 -0.56 -23.02
CA LYS A 152 4.79 0.38 -23.66
C LYS A 152 3.80 0.96 -22.66
N ALA A 153 3.30 0.12 -21.75
CA ALA A 153 2.33 0.54 -20.74
C ALA A 153 2.55 -0.18 -19.41
N CYS A 154 2.35 0.54 -18.30
CA CYS A 154 2.44 0.00 -16.94
C CYS A 154 1.13 0.22 -16.18
N GLY A 155 0.68 -0.80 -15.45
CA GLY A 155 -0.51 -0.67 -14.61
C GLY A 155 -0.20 0.01 -13.28
N LEU A 156 -1.08 0.94 -12.87
CA LEU A 156 -1.02 1.57 -11.55
C LEU A 156 -2.02 0.89 -10.60
N ASN A 157 -1.52 0.45 -9.44
CA ASN A 157 -2.27 -0.33 -8.45
C ASN A 157 -2.34 0.39 -7.11
N PHE A 158 -3.35 0.06 -6.30
CA PHE A 158 -3.44 0.59 -4.94
C PHE A 158 -2.22 0.20 -4.08
N LEU A 159 -1.65 -0.98 -4.34
CA LEU A 159 -0.43 -1.42 -3.68
C LEU A 159 0.76 -0.47 -3.92
N ASP A 160 0.83 0.20 -5.08
CA ASP A 160 1.92 1.14 -5.36
C ASP A 160 1.88 2.36 -4.43
N LEU A 161 0.69 2.78 -3.99
CA LEU A 161 0.52 3.80 -2.96
C LEU A 161 1.05 3.31 -1.61
N MET A 162 0.80 2.05 -1.27
CA MET A 162 1.32 1.43 -0.05
C MET A 162 2.85 1.32 -0.09
N VAL A 163 3.43 0.92 -1.23
CA VAL A 163 4.89 0.91 -1.46
C VAL A 163 5.47 2.30 -1.27
N ARG A 164 4.89 3.33 -1.91
CA ARG A 164 5.35 4.73 -1.79
C ARG A 164 5.38 5.19 -0.33
N GLN A 165 4.40 4.80 0.47
CA GLN A 165 4.31 5.17 1.88
C GLN A 165 5.15 4.28 2.81
N GLY A 166 5.71 3.16 2.33
CA GLY A 166 6.36 2.16 3.19
C GLY A 166 5.36 1.43 4.10
N ASN A 167 4.11 1.28 3.63
CA ASN A 167 3.00 0.60 4.28
C ASN A 167 2.87 -0.85 3.77
N ILE A 168 3.99 -1.56 3.68
CA ILE A 168 4.03 -2.97 3.30
C ILE A 168 4.90 -3.73 4.29
N ASP A 169 4.63 -5.02 4.45
CA ASP A 169 5.44 -5.89 5.29
C ASP A 169 6.83 -6.07 4.65
N SER A 170 7.87 -5.80 5.43
CA SER A 170 9.27 -5.82 4.97
C SER A 170 9.51 -4.93 3.73
N PRO A 171 9.45 -3.59 3.89
CA PRO A 171 9.61 -2.68 2.77
C PRO A 171 11.00 -2.81 2.11
N PRO A 172 11.08 -2.75 0.77
CA PRO A 172 12.35 -2.82 0.05
C PRO A 172 13.23 -1.60 0.36
N LYS A 173 14.53 -1.67 0.06
CA LYS A 173 15.42 -0.52 0.21
C LYS A 173 15.13 0.52 -0.87
N THR A 174 15.06 1.78 -0.48
CA THR A 174 15.02 2.94 -1.40
C THR A 174 16.44 3.49 -1.62
N PRO A 175 16.77 4.07 -2.79
CA PRO A 175 15.87 4.32 -3.92
C PRO A 175 15.51 3.06 -4.72
N LEU A 176 14.31 3.01 -5.29
CA LEU A 176 13.83 1.90 -6.13
C LEU A 176 12.93 2.39 -7.27
N VAL A 177 12.73 1.56 -8.30
CA VAL A 177 11.72 1.78 -9.35
C VAL A 177 10.45 0.99 -8.97
N PRO A 178 9.27 1.63 -8.76
CA PRO A 178 8.04 0.91 -8.40
C PRO A 178 7.37 0.18 -9.58
N GLY A 179 6.20 -0.42 -9.30
CA GLY A 179 5.31 -1.04 -10.28
C GLY A 179 5.49 -2.56 -10.40
N PHE A 180 4.36 -3.26 -10.60
CA PHE A 180 4.32 -4.74 -10.57
C PHE A 180 3.76 -5.40 -11.83
N GLU A 181 3.32 -4.62 -12.80
CA GLU A 181 2.81 -5.14 -14.07
C GLU A 181 3.14 -4.18 -15.21
N CYS A 182 3.40 -4.76 -16.38
CA CYS A 182 3.63 -4.01 -17.60
C CYS A 182 3.20 -4.80 -18.83
N SER A 183 3.12 -4.12 -19.97
CA SER A 183 3.04 -4.73 -21.28
C SER A 183 4.00 -4.03 -22.24
N GLY A 184 4.47 -4.77 -23.23
CA GLY A 184 5.47 -4.26 -24.15
C GLY A 184 5.90 -5.29 -25.18
N ILE A 185 7.08 -5.06 -25.75
CA ILE A 185 7.65 -5.88 -26.81
C ILE A 185 8.92 -6.54 -26.28
N VAL A 186 9.11 -7.82 -26.56
CA VAL A 186 10.36 -8.52 -26.27
C VAL A 186 11.49 -7.89 -27.10
N GLU A 187 12.45 -7.28 -26.41
CA GLU A 187 13.60 -6.59 -27.03
C GLU A 187 14.84 -7.50 -27.08
N ALA A 188 15.06 -8.30 -26.05
CA ALA A 188 16.16 -9.27 -25.98
C ALA A 188 15.83 -10.41 -25.02
N MET A 189 16.55 -11.52 -25.14
CA MET A 189 16.40 -12.71 -24.30
C MET A 189 17.74 -13.03 -23.64
N GLY A 190 17.70 -13.57 -22.43
CA GLY A 190 18.89 -14.11 -21.77
C GLY A 190 19.48 -15.28 -22.56
N GLU A 191 20.76 -15.56 -22.34
CA GLU A 191 21.42 -16.71 -22.96
C GLU A 191 20.65 -18.01 -22.68
N ASN A 192 20.65 -18.93 -23.65
CA ASN A 192 19.97 -20.24 -23.60
C ASN A 192 18.46 -20.22 -23.29
N THR A 193 17.82 -19.05 -23.31
CA THR A 193 16.41 -18.87 -22.96
C THR A 193 15.52 -19.12 -24.18
N LYS A 194 14.46 -19.93 -24.04
CA LYS A 194 13.55 -20.34 -25.13
C LYS A 194 12.09 -20.09 -24.76
N GLY A 195 11.21 -20.05 -25.77
CA GLY A 195 9.76 -19.96 -25.59
C GLY A 195 9.14 -18.62 -25.96
N PHE A 196 9.98 -17.62 -26.25
CA PHE A 196 9.61 -16.30 -26.78
C PHE A 196 10.62 -15.88 -27.84
N GLU A 197 10.19 -14.99 -28.72
CA GLU A 197 10.99 -14.40 -29.79
C GLU A 197 11.07 -12.88 -29.64
N ILE A 198 12.17 -12.30 -30.15
CA ILE A 198 12.30 -10.84 -30.22
C ILE A 198 11.20 -10.30 -31.14
N GLY A 199 10.46 -9.30 -30.67
CA GLY A 199 9.30 -8.75 -31.36
C GLY A 199 7.96 -9.24 -30.80
N ASP A 200 7.94 -10.28 -29.96
CA ASP A 200 6.70 -10.76 -29.33
C ASP A 200 6.07 -9.66 -28.47
N ARG A 201 4.73 -9.57 -28.56
CA ARG A 201 3.92 -8.66 -27.75
C ARG A 201 3.51 -9.39 -26.48
N VAL A 202 3.94 -8.87 -25.34
CA VAL A 202 3.80 -9.55 -24.05
C VAL A 202 3.21 -8.66 -22.98
N MET A 203 2.50 -9.28 -22.04
CA MET A 203 2.23 -8.71 -20.72
C MET A 203 3.02 -9.49 -19.67
N ALA A 204 3.46 -8.82 -18.61
CA ALA A 204 4.28 -9.44 -17.59
C ALA A 204 3.94 -8.94 -16.18
N PHE A 205 4.02 -9.85 -15.22
CA PHE A 205 4.20 -9.48 -13.83
C PHE A 205 5.69 -9.26 -13.57
N VAL A 206 6.02 -8.25 -12.78
CA VAL A 206 7.39 -7.97 -12.37
C VAL A 206 7.44 -7.68 -10.88
N ASN A 207 8.52 -8.06 -10.22
CA ASN A 207 8.70 -7.75 -8.80
C ASN A 207 9.43 -6.41 -8.67
N TYR A 208 8.66 -5.32 -8.70
CA TYR A 208 9.17 -3.95 -8.89
C TYR A 208 9.73 -3.71 -10.31
N ASN A 209 10.24 -2.50 -10.55
CA ASN A 209 10.87 -2.06 -11.80
C ASN A 209 9.97 -1.90 -13.03
N ALA A 210 8.64 -2.03 -12.90
CA ALA A 210 7.75 -1.87 -14.05
C ALA A 210 7.70 -0.45 -14.59
N TRP A 211 7.87 0.58 -13.75
CA TRP A 211 7.72 1.99 -14.14
C TRP A 211 9.00 2.54 -14.77
N ALA A 212 9.43 1.88 -15.84
CA ALA A 212 10.62 2.21 -16.62
C ALA A 212 10.37 1.90 -18.10
N GLU A 213 11.22 2.43 -18.98
CA GLU A 213 11.13 2.13 -20.42
C GLU A 213 11.56 0.70 -20.75
N VAL A 214 12.34 0.05 -19.89
CA VAL A 214 12.80 -1.33 -20.05
C VAL A 214 12.75 -2.06 -18.72
N VAL A 215 12.33 -3.32 -18.75
CA VAL A 215 12.40 -4.22 -17.60
C VAL A 215 12.92 -5.58 -18.00
N CYS A 216 13.69 -6.23 -17.13
CA CYS A 216 14.04 -7.65 -17.24
C CYS A 216 13.24 -8.44 -16.21
N THR A 217 12.71 -9.60 -16.61
CA THR A 217 11.98 -10.47 -15.70
C THR A 217 12.04 -11.94 -16.12
N PRO A 218 11.95 -12.91 -15.18
CA PRO A 218 11.90 -14.33 -15.51
C PRO A 218 10.71 -14.69 -16.41
N LEU A 219 10.93 -15.64 -17.33
CA LEU A 219 9.90 -16.07 -18.29
C LEU A 219 8.61 -16.59 -17.66
N ASP A 220 8.70 -17.14 -16.44
CA ASP A 220 7.55 -17.65 -15.68
C ASP A 220 6.46 -16.59 -15.39
N TYR A 221 6.81 -15.31 -15.55
CA TYR A 221 5.91 -14.19 -15.30
C TYR A 221 5.45 -13.46 -16.57
N VAL A 222 5.77 -14.00 -17.75
CA VAL A 222 5.55 -13.37 -19.06
C VAL A 222 4.53 -14.17 -19.86
N TYR A 223 3.63 -13.45 -20.54
CA TYR A 223 2.53 -14.04 -21.27
C TYR A 223 2.36 -13.35 -22.63
N ASN A 224 2.25 -14.13 -23.70
CA ASN A 224 1.93 -13.62 -25.03
C ASN A 224 0.55 -12.98 -25.03
N MET A 225 0.47 -11.76 -25.55
CA MET A 225 -0.79 -11.02 -25.66
C MET A 225 -1.63 -11.57 -26.83
N PRO A 226 -2.96 -11.60 -26.70
CA PRO A 226 -3.84 -11.73 -27.86
C PRO A 226 -3.61 -10.59 -28.86
N ASP A 227 -3.66 -10.89 -30.16
CA ASP A 227 -3.35 -9.92 -31.23
C ASP A 227 -4.20 -8.65 -31.15
N ASP A 228 -5.50 -8.79 -30.87
CA ASP A 228 -6.44 -7.68 -30.76
C ASP A 228 -6.25 -6.81 -29.50
N MET A 229 -5.49 -7.28 -28.50
CA MET A 229 -5.36 -6.59 -27.21
C MET A 229 -4.32 -5.48 -27.30
N THR A 230 -4.71 -4.25 -26.98
CA THR A 230 -3.77 -3.12 -26.95
C THR A 230 -2.84 -3.20 -25.72
N PHE A 231 -1.69 -2.51 -25.76
CA PHE A 231 -0.77 -2.47 -24.60
C PHE A 231 -1.43 -1.87 -23.34
N PRO A 232 -2.18 -0.74 -23.40
CA PRO A 232 -2.88 -0.25 -22.23
C PRO A 232 -3.94 -1.23 -21.68
N GLU A 233 -4.67 -1.94 -22.55
CA GLU A 233 -5.59 -2.99 -22.12
C GLU A 233 -4.86 -4.14 -21.43
N ALA A 234 -3.73 -4.60 -21.99
CA ALA A 234 -2.92 -5.67 -21.40
C ALA A 234 -2.35 -5.30 -20.03
N ALA A 235 -1.83 -4.07 -19.89
CA ALA A 235 -1.37 -3.53 -18.59
C ALA A 235 -2.53 -3.31 -17.59
N ALA A 236 -3.78 -3.20 -18.07
CA ALA A 236 -4.98 -3.17 -17.22
C ALA A 236 -5.56 -4.55 -16.91
N PHE A 237 -5.13 -5.59 -17.63
CA PHE A 237 -5.67 -6.93 -17.56
C PHE A 237 -5.02 -7.74 -16.43
N SER A 238 -3.68 -7.79 -16.40
CA SER A 238 -2.84 -8.70 -15.61
C SER A 238 -3.24 -8.78 -14.13
N MET A 239 -3.02 -7.73 -13.33
CA MET A 239 -3.30 -7.77 -11.89
C MET A 239 -4.80 -7.86 -11.59
N ASN A 240 -5.63 -7.16 -12.36
CA ASN A 240 -7.05 -7.04 -12.03
C ASN A 240 -7.82 -8.33 -12.29
N PHE A 241 -7.72 -8.88 -13.51
CA PHE A 241 -8.49 -10.05 -13.91
C PHE A 241 -7.95 -11.33 -13.29
N VAL A 242 -6.63 -11.49 -13.14
CA VAL A 242 -6.05 -12.66 -12.45
C VAL A 242 -6.49 -12.66 -10.98
N ALA A 243 -6.42 -11.53 -10.28
CA ALA A 243 -6.88 -11.46 -8.90
C ALA A 243 -8.38 -11.76 -8.79
N ALA A 244 -9.21 -11.13 -9.63
CA ALA A 244 -10.65 -11.36 -9.64
C ALA A 244 -10.99 -12.85 -9.91
N TYR A 245 -10.34 -13.47 -10.89
CA TYR A 245 -10.57 -14.88 -11.23
C TYR A 245 -10.19 -15.80 -10.08
N MET A 246 -8.99 -15.64 -9.51
CA MET A 246 -8.54 -16.51 -8.42
C MET A 246 -9.44 -16.38 -7.19
N MET A 247 -9.88 -15.17 -6.85
CA MET A 247 -10.82 -14.99 -5.73
C MET A 247 -12.17 -15.65 -5.99
N LEU A 248 -12.76 -15.43 -7.16
CA LEU A 248 -14.08 -15.95 -7.48
C LEU A 248 -14.10 -17.47 -7.66
N PHE A 249 -13.14 -18.03 -8.39
CA PHE A 249 -13.20 -19.42 -8.83
C PHE A 249 -12.29 -20.36 -8.03
N GLU A 250 -11.08 -19.93 -7.67
CA GLU A 250 -10.12 -20.79 -6.95
C GLU A 250 -10.34 -20.74 -5.43
N VAL A 251 -10.72 -19.58 -4.88
CA VAL A 251 -10.94 -19.40 -3.43
C VAL A 251 -12.40 -19.59 -3.05
N ALA A 252 -13.33 -18.87 -3.71
CA ALA A 252 -14.74 -18.85 -3.31
C ALA A 252 -15.62 -19.91 -4.01
N ASN A 253 -15.17 -20.48 -5.13
CA ASN A 253 -15.95 -21.42 -5.93
C ASN A 253 -17.32 -20.86 -6.37
N LEU A 254 -17.31 -19.73 -7.09
CA LEU A 254 -18.50 -19.11 -7.69
C LEU A 254 -19.22 -20.07 -8.63
N ARG A 255 -20.54 -20.18 -8.48
CA ARG A 255 -21.44 -21.05 -9.25
C ARG A 255 -22.70 -20.30 -9.65
N GLU A 256 -23.46 -20.90 -10.57
CA GLU A 256 -24.77 -20.41 -10.99
C GLU A 256 -25.70 -20.17 -9.80
N GLY A 257 -26.45 -19.06 -9.86
CA GLY A 257 -27.42 -18.69 -8.82
C GLY A 257 -26.84 -18.03 -7.56
N MET A 258 -25.51 -17.94 -7.44
CA MET A 258 -24.85 -17.33 -6.29
C MET A 258 -24.91 -15.79 -6.33
N SER A 259 -24.67 -15.17 -5.18
CA SER A 259 -24.63 -13.72 -5.01
C SER A 259 -23.27 -13.25 -4.49
N VAL A 260 -22.79 -12.12 -5.04
CA VAL A 260 -21.47 -11.56 -4.75
C VAL A 260 -21.61 -10.10 -4.33
N LEU A 261 -21.06 -9.73 -3.17
CA LEU A 261 -20.83 -8.35 -2.77
C LEU A 261 -19.41 -7.94 -3.12
N VAL A 262 -19.26 -6.88 -3.93
CA VAL A 262 -17.97 -6.33 -4.34
C VAL A 262 -17.81 -4.89 -3.83
N HIS A 263 -16.87 -4.69 -2.91
CA HIS A 263 -16.45 -3.35 -2.53
C HIS A 263 -15.63 -2.68 -3.63
N SER A 264 -15.77 -1.35 -3.75
CA SER A 264 -15.08 -0.55 -4.77
C SER A 264 -15.38 -1.04 -6.20
N ALA A 265 -16.66 -1.25 -6.51
CA ALA A 265 -17.14 -1.80 -7.79
C ALA A 265 -16.66 -1.01 -9.02
N GLY A 266 -16.44 0.30 -8.87
CA GLY A 266 -15.91 1.14 -9.95
C GLY A 266 -14.39 1.02 -10.17
N GLY A 267 -13.64 0.38 -9.29
CA GLY A 267 -12.20 0.17 -9.46
C GLY A 267 -11.87 -0.95 -10.46
N GLY A 268 -10.59 -1.06 -10.86
CA GLY A 268 -10.15 -2.07 -11.83
C GLY A 268 -10.49 -3.52 -11.46
N VAL A 269 -10.25 -3.94 -10.21
CA VAL A 269 -10.65 -5.28 -9.73
C VAL A 269 -12.17 -5.40 -9.64
N GLY A 270 -12.88 -4.37 -9.18
CA GLY A 270 -14.34 -4.38 -9.07
C GLY A 270 -15.03 -4.59 -10.43
N GLN A 271 -14.56 -3.90 -11.46
CA GLN A 271 -15.04 -4.08 -12.83
C GLN A 271 -14.68 -5.46 -13.39
N ALA A 272 -13.48 -5.99 -13.11
CA ALA A 272 -13.10 -7.34 -13.52
C ALA A 272 -13.97 -8.41 -12.85
N VAL A 273 -14.27 -8.28 -11.55
CA VAL A 273 -15.20 -9.16 -10.81
C VAL A 273 -16.57 -9.14 -11.46
N ALA A 274 -17.11 -7.95 -11.73
CA ALA A 274 -18.44 -7.79 -12.28
C ALA A 274 -18.58 -8.47 -13.66
N GLN A 275 -17.58 -8.30 -14.53
CA GLN A 275 -17.54 -8.97 -15.83
C GLN A 275 -17.34 -10.48 -15.73
N LEU A 276 -16.55 -10.98 -14.78
CA LEU A 276 -16.40 -12.43 -14.59
C LEU A 276 -17.67 -13.07 -14.04
N CYS A 277 -18.37 -12.40 -13.13
CA CYS A 277 -19.67 -12.84 -12.63
C CYS A 277 -20.70 -12.97 -13.75
N SER A 278 -20.71 -12.05 -14.73
CA SER A 278 -21.66 -12.12 -15.86
C SER A 278 -21.40 -13.29 -16.81
N THR A 279 -20.24 -13.95 -16.74
CA THR A 279 -19.96 -15.18 -17.49
C THR A 279 -20.65 -16.41 -16.91
N ILE A 280 -21.19 -16.30 -15.69
CA ILE A 280 -21.87 -17.38 -14.98
C ILE A 280 -23.37 -17.06 -14.93
N PRO A 281 -24.26 -18.00 -15.32
CA PRO A 281 -25.69 -17.74 -15.31
C PRO A 281 -26.21 -17.37 -13.93
N SER A 282 -27.20 -16.48 -13.89
CA SER A 282 -28.00 -16.17 -12.71
C SER A 282 -27.19 -15.70 -11.48
N VAL A 283 -26.01 -15.09 -11.67
CA VAL A 283 -25.24 -14.50 -10.57
C VAL A 283 -25.72 -13.08 -10.28
N THR A 284 -26.03 -12.80 -9.01
CA THR A 284 -26.43 -11.45 -8.56
C THR A 284 -25.22 -10.71 -8.00
N VAL A 285 -24.90 -9.53 -8.54
CA VAL A 285 -23.76 -8.71 -8.10
C VAL A 285 -24.25 -7.47 -7.36
N PHE A 286 -23.87 -7.35 -6.10
CA PHE A 286 -24.05 -6.15 -5.27
C PHE A 286 -22.75 -5.33 -5.29
N GLY A 287 -22.79 -4.14 -5.85
CA GLY A 287 -21.64 -3.23 -5.95
C GLY A 287 -21.70 -2.09 -4.94
N MET A 288 -20.54 -1.74 -4.36
CA MET A 288 -20.37 -0.52 -3.58
C MET A 288 -19.45 0.48 -4.30
N ALA A 289 -19.94 1.71 -4.54
CA ALA A 289 -19.14 2.78 -5.12
C ALA A 289 -19.63 4.16 -4.65
N SER A 290 -18.84 5.22 -4.83
CA SER A 290 -19.33 6.59 -4.65
C SER A 290 -20.43 6.90 -5.67
N SER A 291 -21.50 7.58 -5.26
CA SER A 291 -22.65 7.97 -6.10
C SER A 291 -22.28 8.63 -7.44
N PHE A 292 -21.25 9.49 -7.47
CA PHE A 292 -20.82 10.13 -8.73
C PHE A 292 -20.36 9.13 -9.82
N LYS A 293 -20.06 7.88 -9.46
CA LYS A 293 -19.70 6.81 -10.42
C LYS A 293 -20.89 5.98 -10.86
N HIS A 294 -22.04 6.12 -10.20
CA HIS A 294 -23.15 5.17 -10.36
C HIS A 294 -23.66 5.11 -11.79
N GLU A 295 -23.89 6.25 -12.41
CA GLU A 295 -24.38 6.31 -13.79
C GLU A 295 -23.46 5.58 -14.77
N ALA A 296 -22.14 5.69 -14.57
CA ALA A 296 -21.14 5.08 -15.44
C ALA A 296 -20.96 3.57 -15.24
N ILE A 297 -21.34 3.02 -14.08
CA ILE A 297 -21.11 1.60 -13.75
C ILE A 297 -22.38 0.81 -13.42
N LYS A 298 -23.57 1.45 -13.45
CA LYS A 298 -24.84 0.80 -13.09
C LYS A 298 -25.09 -0.48 -13.89
N ASP A 299 -24.73 -0.49 -15.16
CA ASP A 299 -24.94 -1.63 -16.06
C ASP A 299 -23.90 -2.74 -15.86
N SER A 300 -22.86 -2.50 -15.06
CA SER A 300 -21.85 -3.52 -14.74
C SER A 300 -22.29 -4.44 -13.59
N VAL A 301 -23.23 -4.04 -12.74
CA VAL A 301 -23.67 -4.80 -11.55
C VAL A 301 -25.19 -4.92 -11.48
N THR A 302 -25.71 -5.87 -10.69
CA THR A 302 -27.18 -6.06 -10.55
C THR A 302 -27.80 -5.01 -9.63
N HIS A 303 -27.13 -4.71 -8.52
CA HIS A 303 -27.55 -3.70 -7.55
C HIS A 303 -26.35 -2.85 -7.15
N LEU A 304 -26.50 -1.52 -7.19
CA LEU A 304 -25.42 -0.59 -6.88
C LEU A 304 -25.83 0.34 -5.74
N PHE A 305 -24.94 0.47 -4.76
CA PHE A 305 -25.18 1.27 -3.57
C PHE A 305 -24.05 2.28 -3.33
N ASP A 306 -24.40 3.41 -2.71
CA ASP A 306 -23.41 4.40 -2.30
C ASP A 306 -22.56 3.84 -1.15
N ARG A 307 -21.24 4.00 -1.22
CA ARG A 307 -20.31 3.51 -0.20
C ARG A 307 -20.53 4.09 1.21
N ASN A 308 -21.24 5.20 1.35
CA ASN A 308 -21.45 5.92 2.61
C ASN A 308 -22.75 5.52 3.33
N ILE A 309 -23.61 4.70 2.72
CA ILE A 309 -24.85 4.22 3.35
C ILE A 309 -24.61 2.93 4.13
N ASP A 310 -25.59 2.54 4.95
CA ASP A 310 -25.60 1.22 5.58
C ASP A 310 -25.93 0.13 4.54
N TYR A 311 -24.91 -0.26 3.79
CA TYR A 311 -25.03 -1.28 2.76
C TYR A 311 -25.47 -2.64 3.30
N VAL A 312 -25.24 -2.93 4.58
CA VAL A 312 -25.66 -4.19 5.20
C VAL A 312 -27.19 -4.28 5.18
N GLN A 313 -27.86 -3.19 5.55
CA GLN A 313 -29.32 -3.11 5.54
C GLN A 313 -29.87 -3.12 4.11
N GLU A 314 -29.27 -2.37 3.19
CA GLU A 314 -29.75 -2.34 1.79
C GLU A 314 -29.60 -3.69 1.09
N VAL A 315 -28.48 -4.40 1.31
CA VAL A 315 -28.33 -5.78 0.82
C VAL A 315 -29.38 -6.70 1.43
N LYS A 316 -29.63 -6.61 2.75
CA LYS A 316 -30.62 -7.47 3.43
C LYS A 316 -32.07 -7.20 3.01
N LYS A 317 -32.41 -6.00 2.54
CA LYS A 317 -33.74 -5.73 1.96
C LYS A 317 -33.99 -6.55 0.69
N ILE A 318 -32.94 -6.82 -0.07
CA ILE A 318 -33.02 -7.54 -1.35
C ILE A 318 -32.74 -9.04 -1.15
N SER A 319 -31.74 -9.38 -0.33
CA SER A 319 -31.38 -10.74 0.03
C SER A 319 -31.29 -10.86 1.57
N PRO A 320 -32.41 -11.16 2.25
CA PRO A 320 -32.47 -11.22 3.72
C PRO A 320 -31.45 -12.17 4.36
N GLU A 321 -31.15 -13.27 3.68
CA GLU A 321 -30.15 -14.28 4.10
C GLU A 321 -28.70 -13.83 3.88
N GLY A 322 -28.49 -12.67 3.24
CA GLY A 322 -27.16 -12.15 2.91
C GLY A 322 -26.65 -12.60 1.53
N VAL A 323 -25.33 -12.68 1.36
CA VAL A 323 -24.65 -13.03 0.10
C VAL A 323 -23.73 -14.24 0.25
N ASP A 324 -23.42 -14.90 -0.86
CA ASP A 324 -22.57 -16.09 -0.85
C ASP A 324 -21.07 -15.73 -0.83
N ILE A 325 -20.69 -14.62 -1.46
CA ILE A 325 -19.29 -14.17 -1.54
C ILE A 325 -19.20 -12.69 -1.19
N VAL A 326 -18.24 -12.33 -0.32
CA VAL A 326 -17.87 -10.94 -0.05
C VAL A 326 -16.42 -10.72 -0.44
N LEU A 327 -16.16 -9.78 -1.34
CA LEU A 327 -14.82 -9.37 -1.74
C LEU A 327 -14.47 -8.01 -1.12
N ASP A 328 -13.57 -8.01 -0.14
CA ASP A 328 -13.16 -6.81 0.59
C ASP A 328 -11.74 -6.35 0.23
N CYS A 329 -11.63 -5.09 -0.18
CA CYS A 329 -10.36 -4.37 -0.38
C CYS A 329 -10.11 -3.27 0.66
N LEU A 330 -11.01 -3.08 1.63
CA LEU A 330 -11.00 -2.00 2.59
C LEU A 330 -10.26 -2.42 3.87
N SER A 331 -10.56 -3.60 4.43
CA SER A 331 -10.13 -4.07 5.74
C SER A 331 -10.74 -3.28 6.92
N GLY A 332 -10.40 -3.66 8.15
CA GLY A 332 -10.85 -3.03 9.40
C GLY A 332 -12.31 -3.34 9.73
N GLU A 333 -13.08 -2.31 10.10
CA GLU A 333 -14.50 -2.42 10.53
C GLU A 333 -15.44 -3.04 9.46
N ASN A 334 -15.03 -3.08 8.19
CA ASN A 334 -15.80 -3.75 7.15
C ASN A 334 -15.72 -5.28 7.24
N THR A 335 -14.72 -5.82 7.92
CA THR A 335 -14.56 -7.27 8.09
C THR A 335 -15.78 -7.85 8.79
N GLY A 336 -16.19 -7.29 9.94
CA GLY A 336 -17.32 -7.79 10.70
C GLY A 336 -18.66 -7.63 9.99
N LYS A 337 -18.82 -6.51 9.26
CA LYS A 337 -20.00 -6.26 8.41
C LYS A 337 -20.09 -7.29 7.28
N GLY A 338 -18.99 -7.55 6.59
CA GLY A 338 -18.89 -8.56 5.54
C GLY A 338 -19.20 -9.96 6.06
N LEU A 339 -18.62 -10.36 7.20
CA LEU A 339 -18.89 -11.64 7.83
C LEU A 339 -20.35 -11.78 8.30
N GLY A 340 -20.94 -10.70 8.81
CA GLY A 340 -22.35 -10.63 9.21
C GLY A 340 -23.34 -10.66 8.03
N LEU A 341 -22.85 -10.45 6.80
CA LEU A 341 -23.61 -10.53 5.56
C LEU A 341 -23.49 -11.88 4.85
N LEU A 342 -22.61 -12.79 5.29
CA LEU A 342 -22.48 -14.09 4.63
C LEU A 342 -23.68 -15.00 4.92
N ARG A 343 -24.17 -15.63 3.86
CA ARG A 343 -25.02 -16.84 3.92
C ARG A 343 -24.25 -18.01 4.55
N PRO A 344 -24.95 -19.07 5.00
CA PRO A 344 -24.31 -20.34 5.32
C PRO A 344 -23.46 -20.83 4.13
N LEU A 345 -22.26 -21.33 4.44
CA LEU A 345 -21.20 -21.72 3.48
C LEU A 345 -20.64 -20.56 2.65
N GLY A 346 -20.98 -19.32 2.99
CA GLY A 346 -20.45 -18.14 2.32
C GLY A 346 -18.97 -17.89 2.62
N THR A 347 -18.30 -17.22 1.69
CA THR A 347 -16.87 -16.93 1.75
C THR A 347 -16.59 -15.43 1.76
N TYR A 348 -15.92 -14.95 2.80
CA TYR A 348 -15.34 -13.62 2.86
C TYR A 348 -13.87 -13.67 2.42
N ILE A 349 -13.48 -12.82 1.47
CA ILE A 349 -12.11 -12.74 0.96
C ILE A 349 -11.58 -11.33 1.15
N LEU A 350 -10.53 -11.20 1.98
CA LEU A 350 -9.75 -9.97 2.09
C LEU A 350 -8.60 -10.00 1.07
N TYR A 351 -8.54 -9.02 0.18
CA TYR A 351 -7.49 -8.95 -0.86
C TYR A 351 -6.76 -7.60 -0.94
N GLY A 352 -7.08 -6.68 -0.03
CA GLY A 352 -6.39 -5.40 0.10
C GLY A 352 -6.71 -4.70 1.40
N SER A 353 -5.91 -3.69 1.74
CA SER A 353 -6.05 -2.92 2.98
C SER A 353 -6.14 -1.42 2.68
N SER A 354 -7.06 -1.03 1.80
CA SER A 354 -7.11 0.36 1.33
C SER A 354 -7.45 1.39 2.41
N ASN A 355 -8.04 0.98 3.54
CA ASN A 355 -8.22 1.86 4.69
C ASN A 355 -6.91 2.22 5.43
N MET A 356 -5.79 1.54 5.15
CA MET A 356 -4.49 1.91 5.74
C MET A 356 -3.91 3.20 5.10
N VAL A 357 -4.36 3.57 3.91
CA VAL A 357 -3.92 4.76 3.18
C VAL A 357 -5.00 5.83 3.32
N THR A 358 -4.91 6.63 4.38
CA THR A 358 -5.91 7.70 4.69
C THR A 358 -5.43 9.10 4.35
N GLY A 359 -4.16 9.26 3.94
CA GLY A 359 -3.58 10.55 3.57
C GLY A 359 -2.30 10.36 2.75
N GLU A 360 -1.58 11.44 2.47
CA GLU A 360 -0.43 11.41 1.57
C GLU A 360 0.78 10.64 2.12
N THR A 361 0.98 10.64 3.44
CA THR A 361 2.13 10.01 4.11
C THR A 361 1.68 8.90 5.07
N LYS A 362 2.64 8.08 5.51
CA LYS A 362 2.39 7.03 6.50
C LYS A 362 1.91 7.65 7.82
N SER A 363 0.64 7.42 8.15
CA SER A 363 0.10 7.77 9.46
C SER A 363 0.37 6.64 10.45
N PHE A 364 1.27 6.87 11.41
CA PHE A 364 1.52 5.94 12.52
C PHE A 364 0.24 5.67 13.32
N PHE A 365 -0.64 6.67 13.43
CA PHE A 365 -1.93 6.54 14.10
C PHE A 365 -2.91 5.64 13.34
N SER A 366 -2.95 5.75 11.99
CA SER A 366 -3.75 4.84 11.14
C SER A 366 -3.23 3.40 11.23
N LEU A 367 -1.91 3.21 11.27
CA LEU A 367 -1.31 1.90 11.48
C LEU A 367 -1.72 1.35 12.86
N ALA A 368 -1.47 2.07 13.96
CA ALA A 368 -1.86 1.64 15.29
C ALA A 368 -3.38 1.34 15.40
N LYS A 369 -4.23 2.16 14.78
CA LYS A 369 -5.68 1.94 14.70
C LYS A 369 -6.02 0.67 13.92
N SER A 370 -5.38 0.42 12.78
CA SER A 370 -5.57 -0.82 12.00
C SER A 370 -5.13 -2.07 12.77
N TRP A 371 -4.05 -1.98 13.56
CA TRP A 371 -3.60 -3.07 14.45
C TRP A 371 -4.54 -3.29 15.63
N TRP A 372 -5.18 -2.23 16.14
CA TRP A 372 -6.19 -2.31 17.21
C TRP A 372 -7.57 -2.79 16.69
N GLN A 373 -7.90 -2.48 15.44
CA GLN A 373 -9.15 -2.85 14.77
C GLN A 373 -9.08 -4.18 14.01
N VAL A 374 -8.02 -4.98 14.20
CA VAL A 374 -8.04 -6.36 13.73
C VAL A 374 -9.12 -7.09 14.53
N GLU A 375 -10.29 -7.24 13.93
CA GLU A 375 -11.32 -8.08 14.48
C GLU A 375 -10.73 -9.46 14.72
N LYS A 376 -10.71 -9.87 15.99
CA LYS A 376 -10.36 -11.24 16.35
C LYS A 376 -11.51 -12.12 15.89
N VAL A 377 -11.38 -12.69 14.70
CA VAL A 377 -12.28 -13.75 14.27
C VAL A 377 -12.09 -14.92 15.22
N ASN A 378 -13.14 -15.28 15.95
CA ASN A 378 -13.16 -16.49 16.77
C ASN A 378 -13.39 -17.70 15.85
N PRO A 379 -12.47 -18.67 15.75
CA PRO A 379 -12.68 -19.87 14.92
C PRO A 379 -13.94 -20.65 15.27
N ILE A 380 -14.36 -20.63 16.55
CA ILE A 380 -15.61 -21.29 17.00
C ILE A 380 -16.82 -20.65 16.30
N LYS A 381 -16.81 -19.33 16.10
CA LYS A 381 -17.86 -18.61 15.38
C LYS A 381 -17.96 -19.07 13.92
N LEU A 382 -16.83 -19.37 13.27
CA LEU A 382 -16.83 -19.90 11.90
C LEU A 382 -17.45 -21.29 11.82
N TYR A 383 -17.14 -22.14 12.80
CA TYR A 383 -17.74 -23.47 12.95
C TYR A 383 -19.26 -23.38 13.19
N GLU A 384 -19.70 -22.53 14.12
CA GLU A 384 -21.11 -22.39 14.48
C GLU A 384 -21.94 -21.75 13.35
N GLU A 385 -21.41 -20.74 12.67
CA GLU A 385 -22.12 -20.02 11.60
C GLU A 385 -21.93 -20.63 10.20
N ASN A 386 -21.10 -21.68 10.07
CA ASN A 386 -20.74 -22.33 8.80
C ASN A 386 -20.17 -21.33 7.77
N LYS A 387 -19.17 -20.53 8.14
CA LYS A 387 -18.60 -19.48 7.27
C LYS A 387 -17.13 -19.71 6.97
N VAL A 388 -16.69 -19.17 5.83
CA VAL A 388 -15.28 -19.22 5.39
C VAL A 388 -14.70 -17.81 5.40
N ILE A 389 -13.47 -17.69 5.90
CA ILE A 389 -12.64 -16.50 5.78
C ILE A 389 -11.37 -16.86 5.04
N ALA A 390 -11.05 -16.10 4.00
CA ALA A 390 -9.83 -16.24 3.24
C ALA A 390 -9.12 -14.88 3.07
N GLY A 391 -7.81 -14.95 2.83
CA GLY A 391 -7.00 -13.83 2.37
C GLY A 391 -6.41 -14.16 1.01
N PHE A 392 -6.25 -13.16 0.14
CA PHE A 392 -5.66 -13.34 -1.17
C PHE A 392 -4.61 -12.27 -1.49
N SER A 393 -3.44 -12.68 -1.96
CA SER A 393 -2.36 -11.80 -2.39
C SER A 393 -1.66 -12.37 -3.61
N LEU A 394 -1.97 -11.83 -4.79
CA LEU A 394 -1.41 -12.31 -6.06
C LEU A 394 0.12 -12.20 -6.11
N LEU A 395 0.70 -11.10 -5.61
CA LEU A 395 2.16 -10.93 -5.64
C LEU A 395 2.89 -11.89 -4.71
N ASN A 396 2.36 -12.19 -3.52
CA ASN A 396 2.95 -13.21 -2.65
C ASN A 396 2.83 -14.60 -3.30
N LEU A 397 1.70 -14.87 -3.97
CA LEU A 397 1.47 -16.11 -4.69
C LEU A 397 2.48 -16.33 -5.83
N LEU A 398 2.81 -15.26 -6.56
CA LEU A 398 3.79 -15.26 -7.65
C LEU A 398 5.25 -15.28 -7.15
N PHE A 399 5.63 -14.35 -6.27
CA PHE A 399 7.03 -14.05 -5.97
C PHE A 399 7.54 -14.66 -4.66
N LYS A 400 6.67 -15.20 -3.81
CA LYS A 400 7.07 -15.86 -2.55
C LYS A 400 6.67 -17.33 -2.48
N GLN A 401 5.59 -17.71 -3.16
CA GLN A 401 5.02 -19.06 -3.08
C GLN A 401 5.21 -19.87 -4.38
N GLY A 402 5.79 -19.25 -5.42
CA GLY A 402 6.20 -19.94 -6.64
C GLY A 402 5.05 -20.59 -7.43
N ARG A 403 3.84 -20.04 -7.37
CA ARG A 403 2.65 -20.61 -8.05
C ARG A 403 2.45 -20.06 -9.47
N CYS A 404 3.53 -19.75 -10.18
CA CYS A 404 3.50 -19.23 -11.56
C CYS A 404 2.70 -20.14 -12.51
N GLY A 405 2.85 -21.47 -12.42
CA GLY A 405 2.10 -22.41 -13.25
C GLY A 405 0.56 -22.35 -13.06
N GLN A 406 0.10 -22.12 -11.82
CA GLN A 406 -1.33 -21.93 -11.55
C GLN A 406 -1.82 -20.60 -12.14
N VAL A 407 -1.05 -19.52 -11.97
CA VAL A 407 -1.40 -18.21 -12.54
C VAL A 407 -1.41 -18.26 -14.06
N LYS A 408 -0.46 -18.97 -14.69
CA LYS A 408 -0.44 -19.18 -16.15
C LYS A 408 -1.72 -19.84 -16.66
N THR A 409 -2.19 -20.90 -15.98
CA THR A 409 -3.45 -21.56 -16.32
C THR A 409 -4.64 -20.59 -16.21
N VAL A 410 -4.64 -19.70 -15.21
CA VAL A 410 -5.66 -18.66 -15.05
C VAL A 410 -5.60 -17.64 -16.18
N VAL A 411 -4.40 -17.17 -16.55
CA VAL A 411 -4.20 -16.23 -17.67
C VAL A 411 -4.70 -16.82 -18.98
N GLU A 412 -4.43 -18.09 -19.26
CA GLU A 412 -4.91 -18.78 -20.47
C GLU A 412 -6.45 -18.83 -20.53
N LYS A 413 -7.12 -19.14 -19.41
CA LYS A 413 -8.59 -19.10 -19.33
C LYS A 413 -9.13 -17.69 -19.56
N LEU A 414 -8.48 -16.68 -18.97
CA LEU A 414 -8.87 -15.28 -19.14
C LEU A 414 -8.67 -14.81 -20.58
N PHE A 415 -7.59 -15.18 -21.26
CA PHE A 415 -7.41 -14.89 -22.68
C PHE A 415 -8.48 -15.54 -23.55
N SER A 416 -8.91 -16.76 -23.23
CA SER A 416 -10.05 -17.40 -23.90
C SER A 416 -11.33 -16.57 -23.74
N LEU A 417 -11.61 -16.07 -22.55
CA LEU A 417 -12.78 -15.18 -22.30
C LEU A 417 -12.65 -13.84 -23.04
N TYR A 418 -11.44 -13.26 -23.09
CA TYR A 418 -11.17 -12.02 -23.82
C TYR A 418 -11.38 -12.20 -25.33
N ASN A 419 -10.87 -13.30 -25.91
CA ASN A 419 -11.03 -13.62 -27.32
C ASN A 419 -12.49 -13.89 -27.70
N GLN A 420 -13.26 -14.48 -26.77
CA GLN A 420 -14.73 -14.63 -26.88
C GLN A 420 -15.49 -13.32 -26.66
N LYS A 421 -14.79 -12.20 -26.41
CA LYS A 421 -15.34 -10.87 -26.13
C LYS A 421 -16.29 -10.84 -24.91
N LYS A 422 -16.11 -11.79 -23.97
CA LYS A 422 -16.87 -11.86 -22.71
C LYS A 422 -16.33 -10.93 -21.63
N ILE A 423 -15.04 -10.60 -21.71
CA ILE A 423 -14.38 -9.68 -20.81
C ILE A 423 -13.56 -8.66 -21.60
N LYS A 424 -13.46 -7.44 -21.07
CA LYS A 424 -12.66 -6.34 -21.62
C LYS A 424 -12.17 -5.42 -20.49
N PRO A 425 -10.86 -5.17 -20.37
CA PRO A 425 -10.34 -4.20 -19.40
C PRO A 425 -10.96 -2.83 -19.53
N VAL A 426 -11.34 -2.25 -18.40
CA VAL A 426 -11.78 -0.85 -18.33
C VAL A 426 -10.57 0.01 -17.98
N VAL A 427 -10.10 0.80 -18.95
CA VAL A 427 -9.03 1.79 -18.77
C VAL A 427 -9.67 3.13 -18.46
N ASP A 428 -9.30 3.71 -17.32
CA ASP A 428 -9.77 5.02 -16.86
C ASP A 428 -9.06 6.17 -17.58
N SER A 429 -7.73 6.14 -17.58
CA SER A 429 -6.88 7.23 -18.07
C SER A 429 -5.46 6.77 -18.35
N LEU A 430 -4.81 7.45 -19.32
CA LEU A 430 -3.41 7.26 -19.72
C LEU A 430 -2.59 8.46 -19.27
N TRP A 431 -1.46 8.22 -18.63
CA TRP A 431 -0.58 9.23 -18.05
C TRP A 431 0.85 9.01 -18.53
N ALA A 432 1.57 10.09 -18.86
CA ALA A 432 3.00 10.01 -19.11
C ALA A 432 3.75 9.63 -17.82
N LEU A 433 4.98 9.13 -17.93
CA LEU A 433 5.81 8.81 -16.75
C LEU A 433 6.01 10.02 -15.84
N GLU A 434 6.12 11.22 -16.42
CA GLU A 434 6.28 12.48 -15.71
C GLU A 434 5.03 12.87 -14.90
N GLU A 435 3.85 12.36 -15.27
CA GLU A 435 2.54 12.63 -14.64
C GLU A 435 2.18 11.58 -13.56
N VAL A 436 3.14 10.77 -13.12
CA VAL A 436 2.90 9.67 -12.15
C VAL A 436 2.33 10.15 -10.81
N LYS A 437 2.60 11.41 -10.43
CA LYS A 437 2.10 11.98 -9.17
C LYS A 437 0.61 12.24 -9.25
N GLU A 438 0.16 12.83 -10.35
CA GLU A 438 -1.23 13.12 -10.68
C GLU A 438 -2.02 11.81 -10.81
N ALA A 439 -1.45 10.82 -11.50
CA ALA A 439 -2.03 9.49 -11.60
C ALA A 439 -2.20 8.82 -10.21
N MET A 440 -1.18 8.89 -9.35
CA MET A 440 -1.28 8.39 -7.98
C MET A 440 -2.32 9.15 -7.15
N GLN A 441 -2.38 10.47 -7.28
CA GLN A 441 -3.35 11.30 -6.57
C GLN A 441 -4.78 10.90 -6.94
N ARG A 442 -5.04 10.67 -8.24
CA ARG A 442 -6.35 10.21 -8.71
C ARG A 442 -6.77 8.85 -8.12
N ILE A 443 -5.84 7.92 -7.91
CA ILE A 443 -6.13 6.65 -7.20
C ILE A 443 -6.37 6.90 -5.72
N HIS A 444 -5.57 7.76 -5.09
CA HIS A 444 -5.71 8.13 -3.68
C HIS A 444 -7.10 8.71 -3.40
N ASP A 445 -7.56 9.62 -4.26
CA ASP A 445 -8.87 10.27 -4.19
C ASP A 445 -10.03 9.34 -4.61
N ARG A 446 -9.70 8.11 -5.02
CA ARG A 446 -10.65 7.11 -5.54
C ARG A 446 -11.47 7.69 -6.69
N GLY A 447 -10.88 8.53 -7.53
CA GLY A 447 -11.56 9.23 -8.63
C GLY A 447 -11.76 8.38 -9.89
N ASN A 448 -11.05 7.26 -10.02
CA ASN A 448 -11.00 6.47 -11.24
C ASN A 448 -12.15 5.48 -11.43
N ILE A 449 -12.55 5.25 -12.69
CA ILE A 449 -13.42 4.13 -13.10
C ILE A 449 -12.59 3.19 -13.98
N GLY A 450 -12.21 2.03 -13.44
CA GLY A 450 -11.27 1.12 -14.09
C GLY A 450 -9.81 1.38 -13.69
N LYS A 451 -8.87 1.14 -14.60
CA LYS A 451 -7.42 1.16 -14.35
C LYS A 451 -6.75 2.43 -14.87
N LEU A 452 -5.83 3.00 -14.10
CA LEU A 452 -4.92 4.03 -14.59
C LEU A 452 -3.65 3.38 -15.14
N ILE A 453 -3.21 3.87 -16.28
CA ILE A 453 -2.04 3.36 -16.99
C ILE A 453 -0.98 4.45 -17.10
N LEU A 454 0.27 4.10 -16.82
CA LEU A 454 1.41 4.88 -17.27
C LEU A 454 1.74 4.45 -18.70
N ASP A 455 1.52 5.33 -19.66
CA ASP A 455 1.86 5.15 -21.06
C ASP A 455 3.25 5.76 -21.30
N VAL A 456 4.22 4.91 -21.66
CA VAL A 456 5.63 5.28 -21.78
C VAL A 456 5.88 6.19 -22.99
N GLU A 457 5.04 6.11 -24.01
CA GLU A 457 5.16 6.87 -25.25
C GLU A 457 4.37 8.18 -25.21
N LYS A 458 3.41 8.30 -24.28
CA LYS A 458 2.64 9.54 -24.09
C LYS A 458 3.57 10.69 -23.68
N SER A 459 3.47 11.80 -24.41
CA SER A 459 4.09 13.06 -23.99
C SER A 459 3.33 13.67 -22.80
N PRO A 460 4.03 14.28 -21.82
CA PRO A 460 3.38 14.94 -20.71
C PRO A 460 2.48 16.07 -21.21
N THR A 461 1.32 16.22 -20.58
CA THR A 461 0.40 17.31 -20.88
C THR A 461 1.09 18.62 -20.50
N PRO A 462 1.14 19.63 -21.39
CA PRO A 462 1.74 20.92 -21.04
C PRO A 462 1.05 21.48 -19.79
N LEU A 463 1.84 21.85 -18.78
CA LEU A 463 1.32 22.66 -17.68
C LEU A 463 0.84 23.97 -18.31
N MET A 464 -0.47 24.21 -18.35
CA MET A 464 -0.96 25.55 -18.64
C MET A 464 -0.42 26.42 -17.51
N ALA A 465 0.39 27.42 -17.87
CA ALA A 465 0.81 28.44 -16.92
C ALA A 465 -0.48 29.05 -16.35
N SER A 466 -0.78 28.75 -15.09
CA SER A 466 -1.81 29.48 -14.36
C SER A 466 -1.39 30.93 -14.38
N ASP A 467 -2.27 31.80 -14.88
CA ASP A 467 -2.14 33.26 -14.87
C ASP A 467 -1.44 33.70 -13.60
N SER A 468 -0.22 34.20 -13.77
CA SER A 468 0.38 35.11 -12.82
C SER A 468 -0.64 36.22 -12.63
N THR A 469 -1.16 36.35 -11.41
CA THR A 469 -1.87 37.53 -10.95
C THR A 469 -1.09 38.77 -11.37
N GLU A 470 -1.52 39.40 -12.46
CA GLU A 470 -1.24 40.80 -12.72
C GLU A 470 -1.88 41.56 -11.57
N THR A 471 -1.05 42.03 -10.66
CA THR A 471 -1.38 43.12 -9.76
C THR A 471 -1.73 44.33 -10.63
N SER A 472 -3.01 44.55 -10.86
CA SER A 472 -3.50 45.82 -11.37
C SER A 472 -3.25 46.88 -10.30
N GLU A 473 -2.32 47.79 -10.59
CA GLU A 473 -2.22 49.08 -9.93
C GLU A 473 -3.56 49.81 -10.08
N ALA A 474 -4.36 49.83 -9.02
CA ALA A 474 -5.48 50.73 -8.88
C ALA A 474 -4.99 51.92 -8.06
N GLY A 475 -4.95 53.08 -8.71
CA GLY A 475 -4.49 54.34 -8.16
C GLY A 475 -5.31 54.80 -6.95
N GLU A 476 -4.61 55.54 -6.11
CA GLU A 476 -5.15 56.37 -5.04
C GLU A 476 -6.09 57.43 -5.65
N GLU A 477 -7.37 57.41 -5.28
CA GLU A 477 -8.22 58.60 -5.34
C GLU A 477 -8.90 58.81 -3.99
N GLU A 478 -8.86 60.07 -3.59
CA GLU A 478 -9.04 60.63 -2.26
C GLU A 478 -10.49 60.54 -1.77
N GLU A 479 -10.67 60.22 -0.48
CA GLU A 479 -11.95 60.42 0.23
C GLU A 479 -12.11 61.91 0.57
N GLU A 480 -13.08 62.58 -0.06
CA GLU A 480 -13.69 63.80 0.48
C GLU A 480 -15.14 63.55 0.92
N HIS A 481 -15.42 64.00 2.14
CA HIS A 481 -16.69 64.01 2.85
C HIS A 481 -17.65 65.05 2.27
N GLU A 482 -18.94 64.69 2.12
CA GLU A 482 -20.17 65.50 2.31
C GLU A 482 -21.33 64.61 1.81
N GLY A 483 -22.55 64.52 2.36
CA GLY A 483 -23.28 65.20 3.41
C GLY A 483 -24.74 64.73 3.26
N ASP A 484 -25.35 64.40 4.40
CA ASP A 484 -26.77 64.41 4.77
C ASP A 484 -27.94 63.93 3.87
N ASN A 485 -28.95 63.42 4.60
CA ASN A 485 -30.40 63.42 4.34
C ASN A 485 -31.12 62.23 3.64
N ASP A 486 -31.78 61.48 4.54
CA ASP A 486 -33.24 61.26 4.61
C ASP A 486 -33.98 60.24 3.72
N ASN A 487 -34.93 59.61 4.44
CA ASN A 487 -36.15 58.91 4.02
C ASN A 487 -36.14 57.41 3.63
N LYS A 488 -36.53 56.60 4.63
CA LYS A 488 -37.81 55.85 4.70
C LYS A 488 -38.34 55.16 3.43
N GLU A 489 -38.45 53.82 3.51
CA GLU A 489 -39.70 52.99 3.51
C GLU A 489 -39.35 51.54 3.18
N ARG A 490 -39.33 50.62 4.15
CA ARG A 490 -40.37 49.62 4.46
C ARG A 490 -41.02 48.87 3.27
N MET A 491 -40.70 47.56 3.23
CA MET A 491 -41.61 46.40 3.10
C MET A 491 -42.00 45.91 1.66
N PRO A 492 -42.48 44.66 1.48
CA PRO A 492 -41.72 43.40 1.56
C PRO A 492 -42.11 42.38 0.45
N PHE A 493 -41.56 41.17 0.55
CA PHE A 493 -42.04 39.85 0.07
C PHE A 493 -43.41 39.74 -0.64
N ILE A 494 -43.40 38.94 -1.72
CA ILE A 494 -44.31 37.83 -2.17
C ILE A 494 -43.96 37.63 -3.68
N GLN A 495 -43.70 36.45 -4.25
CA GLN A 495 -44.18 35.09 -4.03
C GLN A 495 -43.12 34.06 -4.43
#